data_AF-A0A0F9E5W0-F1
#
_entry.id   AF-A0A0F9E5W0-F1
#
_cell.length_a   1.000
_cell.length_b   1.000
_cell.length_c   1.000
_cell.angle_alpha   90.00
_cell.angle_beta   90.00
_cell.angle_gamma   90.00
#
_symmetry.space_group_name_H-M   'P 1'
#
loop_
_entity.id
_entity.type
_entity.pdbx_description
1 polymer ?
#
loop_
_entity_poly.entity_id
_entity_poly.type
_entity_poly.pdbx_seq_one_letter_code
_entity_poly.pdbx_strand_id
1 'polypeptide(L)'
;MFQKQLLAITIVGGLVLAACATIDPARQVLVACQGYASTLTVLAARRAAGKLSDTQVELVNILRPGLNKICLDGNFTDPTVAYDLVQDGMFRLIQLEVSSQ
;
A
#
# COMPACT_ATOMS: atom_id res chain seq x y z
N MET A 1 -52.17 17.49 -32.77
CA MET A 1 -50.94 18.12 -33.30
C MET A 1 -49.76 17.59 -32.51
N PHE A 2 -49.20 16.48 -32.99
CA PHE A 2 -47.86 16.02 -32.64
C PHE A 2 -46.83 16.93 -33.34
N GLN A 3 -45.61 16.99 -32.81
CA GLN A 3 -44.40 17.48 -33.50
C GLN A 3 -44.12 19.00 -33.43
N LYS A 4 -43.41 19.43 -32.38
CA LYS A 4 -42.34 20.45 -32.49
C LYS A 4 -41.44 20.46 -31.25
N GLN A 5 -40.17 20.09 -31.49
CA GLN A 5 -38.96 20.51 -30.75
C GLN A 5 -38.78 19.85 -29.36
N LEU A 6 -38.07 18.72 -29.19
CA LEU A 6 -36.73 18.36 -29.67
C LEU A 6 -35.67 19.38 -29.25
N LEU A 7 -35.58 19.66 -27.94
CA LEU A 7 -34.49 20.41 -27.31
C LEU A 7 -34.58 20.32 -25.77
N ALA A 8 -34.18 19.19 -25.19
CA ALA A 8 -33.70 19.11 -23.80
C ALA A 8 -33.05 17.74 -23.47
N ILE A 9 -32.53 17.02 -24.47
CA ILE A 9 -31.62 15.88 -24.24
C ILE A 9 -30.20 16.45 -24.24
N THR A 10 -29.84 17.22 -23.22
CA THR A 10 -28.45 17.61 -22.97
C THR A 10 -28.39 18.17 -21.54
N ILE A 11 -27.33 17.88 -20.78
CA ILE A 11 -27.10 18.20 -19.35
C ILE A 11 -27.42 17.03 -18.36
N VAL A 12 -27.13 15.78 -18.72
CA VAL A 12 -26.86 14.71 -17.72
C VAL A 12 -25.47 14.10 -17.89
N GLY A 13 -24.70 14.50 -18.91
CA GLY A 13 -23.41 13.91 -19.28
C GLY A 13 -22.19 14.80 -19.00
N GLY A 14 -22.14 15.51 -17.87
CA GLY A 14 -21.11 16.54 -17.62
C GLY A 14 -20.44 16.53 -16.24
N LEU A 15 -20.51 15.43 -15.48
CA LEU A 15 -19.94 15.35 -14.12
C LEU A 15 -19.00 14.16 -13.89
N VAL A 16 -18.52 13.50 -14.95
CA VAL A 16 -17.53 12.42 -14.85
C VAL A 16 -16.19 12.87 -15.43
N LEU A 17 -15.74 14.08 -15.06
CA LEU A 17 -14.36 14.50 -15.30
C LEU A 17 -13.56 14.20 -14.04
N ALA A 18 -13.01 12.98 -14.02
CA ALA A 18 -11.68 12.67 -13.53
C ALA A 18 -11.19 13.48 -12.32
N ALA A 19 -11.65 13.10 -11.12
CA ALA A 19 -10.83 13.27 -9.93
C ALA A 19 -9.74 12.18 -9.95
N CYS A 20 -8.78 12.26 -10.87
CA CYS A 20 -7.47 11.65 -10.65
C CYS A 20 -6.82 12.45 -9.53
N ALA A 21 -7.18 12.15 -8.28
CA ALA A 21 -6.47 12.67 -7.14
C ALA A 21 -5.07 12.03 -7.15
N THR A 22 -4.10 12.75 -7.69
CA THR A 22 -2.69 12.39 -7.54
C THR A 22 -2.43 12.33 -6.04
N ILE A 23 -2.23 11.11 -5.51
CA ILE A 23 -2.03 10.92 -4.09
C ILE A 23 -0.71 11.61 -3.71
N ASP A 24 -0.79 12.52 -2.74
CA ASP A 24 0.37 13.18 -2.16
C ASP A 24 1.44 12.15 -1.75
N PRO A 25 2.73 12.35 -2.06
CA PRO A 25 3.79 11.39 -1.75
C PRO A 25 3.84 10.95 -0.29
N ALA A 26 3.60 11.85 0.68
CA ALA A 26 3.56 11.48 2.09
C ALA A 26 2.35 10.59 2.41
N ARG A 27 1.22 10.79 1.72
CA ARG A 27 0.05 9.91 1.82
C ARG A 27 0.35 8.51 1.25
N GLN A 28 1.17 8.39 0.22
CA GLN A 28 1.59 7.09 -0.33
C GLN A 28 2.42 6.31 0.70
N VAL A 29 3.36 6.97 1.39
CA VAL A 29 4.14 6.36 2.48
C VAL A 29 3.22 5.81 3.56
N LEU A 30 2.20 6.57 3.99
CA LEU A 30 1.26 6.12 5.03
C LEU A 30 0.51 4.86 4.61
N VAL A 31 0.03 4.78 3.36
CA VAL A 31 -0.67 3.59 2.84
C VAL A 31 0.28 2.39 2.79
N ALA A 32 1.53 2.60 2.31
CA ALA A 32 2.53 1.55 2.30
C ALA A 32 2.84 1.05 3.74
N CYS A 33 2.97 1.97 4.70
CA CYS A 33 3.21 1.61 6.09
C CYS A 33 2.05 0.85 6.76
N GLN A 34 0.79 1.12 6.35
CA GLN A 34 -0.35 0.29 6.76
C GLN A 34 -0.26 -1.12 6.21
N GLY A 35 0.14 -1.26 4.94
CA GLY A 35 0.39 -2.55 4.32
C GLY A 35 1.49 -3.33 5.05
N TYR A 36 2.61 -2.66 5.37
CA TYR A 36 3.69 -3.22 6.16
C TYR A 36 3.22 -3.76 7.52
N ALA A 37 2.40 -3.00 8.26
CA ALA A 37 1.86 -3.45 9.55
C ALA A 37 0.95 -4.68 9.41
N SER A 38 0.15 -4.74 8.35
CA SER A 38 -0.68 -5.90 8.03
C SER A 38 0.16 -7.15 7.75
N THR A 39 1.18 -7.02 6.89
CA THR A 39 2.12 -8.09 6.55
C THR A 39 2.86 -8.62 7.80
N LEU A 40 3.31 -7.73 8.69
CA LEU A 40 3.91 -8.18 9.96
C LEU A 40 2.93 -8.97 10.84
N THR A 41 1.65 -8.61 10.83
CA THR A 41 0.61 -9.32 11.59
C THR A 41 0.43 -10.74 11.06
N VAL A 42 0.40 -10.91 9.73
CA VAL A 42 0.32 -12.23 9.08
C VAL A 42 1.57 -13.06 9.36
N LEU A 43 2.76 -12.48 9.18
CA LEU A 43 4.03 -13.16 9.47
C LEU A 43 4.17 -13.55 10.94
N ALA A 44 3.68 -12.73 11.88
CA ALA A 44 3.66 -13.07 13.29
C ALA A 44 2.78 -14.30 13.58
N ALA A 45 1.59 -14.36 12.98
CA ALA A 45 0.72 -15.54 13.08
C ALA A 45 1.37 -16.80 12.48
N ARG A 46 2.04 -16.66 11.31
CA ARG A 46 2.78 -17.76 10.67
C ARG A 46 3.94 -18.26 11.54
N ARG A 47 4.68 -17.35 12.16
CA ARG A 47 5.74 -17.69 13.12
C ARG A 47 5.18 -18.49 14.29
N ALA A 48 4.08 -18.02 14.90
CA ALA A 48 3.45 -18.70 16.02
C ALA A 48 2.94 -20.11 15.65
N ALA A 49 2.54 -20.30 14.38
CA ALA A 49 2.14 -21.59 13.83
C ALA A 49 3.32 -22.48 13.39
N GLY A 50 4.57 -22.07 13.59
CA GLY A 50 5.76 -22.81 13.15
C GLY A 50 5.91 -22.92 11.63
N LYS A 51 5.30 -22.00 10.88
CA LYS A 51 5.30 -21.99 9.40
C LYS A 51 6.43 -21.16 8.79
N LEU A 52 7.20 -20.44 9.59
CA LEU A 52 8.38 -19.72 9.13
C LEU A 52 9.64 -20.49 9.51
N SER A 53 10.56 -20.65 8.56
CA SER A 53 11.91 -21.14 8.82
C SER A 53 12.76 -20.09 9.55
N ASP A 54 13.84 -20.53 10.20
CA ASP A 54 14.76 -19.63 10.91
C ASP A 54 15.32 -18.55 9.97
N THR A 55 15.65 -18.92 8.73
CA THR A 55 16.11 -17.98 7.71
C THR A 55 15.05 -16.95 7.34
N GLN A 56 13.78 -17.35 7.25
CA GLN A 56 12.68 -16.40 7.00
C GLN A 56 12.49 -15.45 8.19
N VAL A 57 12.57 -15.96 9.43
CA VAL A 57 12.50 -15.13 10.65
C VAL A 57 13.66 -14.13 10.70
N GLU A 58 14.86 -14.55 10.32
CA GLU A 58 16.03 -13.67 10.26
C GLU A 58 15.86 -12.55 9.22
N LEU A 59 15.35 -12.87 8.03
CA LEU A 59 15.05 -11.86 7.01
C LEU A 59 14.04 -10.81 7.52
N VAL A 60 12.98 -11.23 8.21
CA VAL A 60 12.03 -10.29 8.85
C VAL A 60 12.75 -9.40 9.87
N ASN A 61 13.65 -9.98 10.67
CA ASN A 61 14.42 -9.24 11.67
C ASN A 61 15.41 -8.24 11.07
N ILE A 62 15.95 -8.52 9.88
CA ILE A 62 16.83 -7.60 9.14
C ILE A 62 16.04 -6.43 8.55
N LEU A 63 14.87 -6.70 7.97
CA LEU A 63 14.07 -5.67 7.28
C LEU A 63 13.35 -4.73 8.25
N ARG A 64 12.86 -5.27 9.37
CA ARG A 64 11.99 -4.54 10.31
C ARG A 64 12.59 -3.25 10.90
N PRO A 65 13.86 -3.18 11.34
CA PRO A 65 14.44 -1.95 11.87
C PRO A 65 14.45 -0.80 10.84
N GLY A 66 14.77 -1.09 9.58
CA GLY A 66 14.77 -0.08 8.52
C GLY A 66 13.37 0.44 8.21
N LEU A 67 12.41 -0.49 8.09
CA LEU A 67 11.01 -0.15 7.82
C LEU A 67 10.36 0.58 9.01
N ASN A 68 10.70 0.22 10.25
CA ASN A 68 10.20 0.89 11.45
C ASN A 68 10.66 2.35 11.54
N LYS A 69 11.91 2.67 11.15
CA LYS A 69 12.37 4.06 11.11
C LYS A 69 11.49 4.93 10.22
N ILE A 70 11.03 4.39 9.10
CA ILE A 70 10.14 5.11 8.17
C ILE A 70 8.71 5.12 8.70
N CYS A 71 8.17 3.95 9.05
CA CYS A 71 6.75 3.75 9.28
C CYS A 71 6.27 4.02 10.70
N LEU A 72 7.14 3.92 11.70
CA LEU A 72 6.80 4.21 13.11
C LEU A 72 7.38 5.56 13.54
N ASP A 73 8.65 5.80 13.22
CA ASP A 73 9.34 7.01 13.68
C ASP A 73 9.11 8.22 12.73
N GLY A 74 8.56 7.97 11.53
CA GLY A 74 8.38 9.02 10.51
C GLY A 74 9.70 9.63 10.02
N ASN A 75 10.80 8.88 10.14
CA ASN A 75 12.15 9.38 9.89
C ASN A 75 12.53 9.22 8.42
N PHE A 76 12.16 10.21 7.61
CA PHE A 76 12.57 10.34 6.22
C PHE A 76 12.50 11.80 5.76
N THR A 77 13.40 12.19 4.86
CA THR A 77 13.46 13.56 4.31
C THR A 77 12.73 13.67 2.97
N ASP A 78 12.75 12.61 2.17
CA ASP A 78 12.09 12.52 0.86
C ASP A 78 10.99 11.45 0.92
N PRO A 79 9.71 11.84 0.84
CA PRO A 79 8.59 10.90 0.85
C PRO A 79 8.60 9.90 -0.31
N THR A 80 9.16 10.26 -1.47
CA THR A 80 9.23 9.38 -2.64
C THR A 80 10.20 8.24 -2.38
N VAL A 81 11.41 8.57 -1.91
CA VAL A 81 12.43 7.58 -1.53
C VAL A 81 11.93 6.71 -0.37
N ALA A 82 11.25 7.31 0.60
CA ALA A 82 10.65 6.56 1.71
C ALA A 82 9.59 5.56 1.22
N TYR A 83 8.74 5.98 0.29
CA TYR A 83 7.72 5.11 -0.30
C TYR A 83 8.36 3.92 -1.03
N ASP A 84 9.37 4.16 -1.87
CA ASP A 84 10.06 3.10 -2.61
C ASP A 84 10.72 2.08 -1.66
N LEU A 85 11.37 2.55 -0.59
CA LEU A 85 11.98 1.68 0.42
C LEU A 85 10.94 0.82 1.15
N VAL A 86 9.78 1.40 1.49
CA VAL A 86 8.70 0.65 2.14
C VAL A 86 8.09 -0.37 1.18
N GLN A 87 7.87 0.00 -0.08
CA GLN A 87 7.39 -0.93 -1.11
C GLN A 87 8.35 -2.11 -1.33
N ASP A 88 9.64 -1.84 -1.50
CA ASP A 88 10.65 -2.88 -1.72
C ASP A 88 10.75 -3.83 -0.51
N GLY A 89 10.75 -3.27 0.70
CA GLY A 89 10.74 -4.07 1.92
C GLY A 89 9.47 -4.91 2.06
N MET A 90 8.30 -4.33 1.78
CA MET A 90 7.03 -5.06 1.76
C MET A 90 7.03 -6.19 0.75
N PHE A 91 7.52 -5.95 -0.46
CA PHE A 91 7.55 -6.99 -1.50
C PHE A 91 8.36 -8.20 -1.04
N ARG A 92 9.52 -7.97 -0.40
CA ARG A 92 10.32 -9.05 0.20
C ARG A 92 9.56 -9.78 1.30
N LEU A 93 8.85 -9.06 2.18
CA LEU A 93 8.08 -9.68 3.26
C LEU A 93 6.90 -10.51 2.72
N ILE A 94 6.19 -10.04 1.70
CA ILE A 94 5.12 -10.78 1.03
C ILE A 94 5.65 -12.04 0.37
N GLN A 95 6.84 -12.01 -0.23
CA GLN A 95 7.49 -13.23 -0.75
C GLN A 95 7.74 -14.27 0.35
N LEU A 96 8.07 -13.85 1.57
CA LEU A 96 8.18 -14.76 2.72
C LEU A 96 6.82 -15.36 3.08
N GLU A 97 5.74 -14.56 3.06
CA GLU A 97 4.38 -15.06 3.30
C GLU A 97 3.97 -16.13 2.29
N VAL A 98 4.17 -15.87 0.99
CA VAL A 98 3.80 -16.80 -0.08
C VAL A 98 4.61 -18.08 -0.03
N SER A 99 5.92 -18.00 0.25
CA SER A 99 6.79 -19.18 0.37
C SER A 99 6.57 -19.99 1.65
N SER A 100 5.79 -19.47 2.61
CA SER A 100 5.44 -20.14 3.87
C SER A 100 4.06 -20.84 3.85
N GLN A 101 3.39 -20.88 2.69
CA GLN A 101 2.13 -21.62 2.49
C GLN A 101 2.42 -23.12 2.34
#